data_AF-J6H8Z3-F1
#
_entry.id   AF-J6H8Z3-F1
#
_cell.length_a   1.000
_cell.length_b   1.000
_cell.length_c   1.000
_cell.angle_alpha   90.00
_cell.angle_beta   90.00
_cell.angle_gamma   90.00
#
_symmetry.space_group_name_H-M   'P 1'
#
loop_
_entity.id
_entity.type
_entity.pdbx_description
1 polymer ?
#
loop_
_entity_poly.entity_id
_entity_poly.type
_entity_poly.pdbx_seq_one_letter_code
_entity_poly.pdbx_strand_id
1 'polypeptide(L)'
;MQPNNITFFQRFQDDILAGRKTITLRDAAESHFKAGDVLRVGRYEDDGYFCTIRVVATSTVTLDTLNERHAQQENMTLAQLREVIAEIYPEEKQFYVIEFEKL
;
A
#
# COMPACT_ATOMS: atom_id res chain seq x y z
N MET A 1 -21.23 8.44 -5.60
CA MET A 1 -19.99 7.73 -5.97
C MET A 1 -19.62 6.87 -4.77
N GLN A 2 -19.25 5.60 -4.97
CA GLN A 2 -18.75 4.78 -3.86
C GLN A 2 -17.37 5.31 -3.46
N PRO A 3 -17.13 5.57 -2.17
CA PRO A 3 -15.79 5.95 -1.71
C PRO A 3 -14.81 4.81 -2.01
N ASN A 4 -13.59 5.14 -2.41
CA ASN A 4 -12.55 4.14 -2.53
C ASN A 4 -12.20 3.63 -1.13
N ASN A 5 -11.90 2.33 -1.02
CA ASN A 5 -11.49 1.75 0.26
C ASN A 5 -10.03 2.09 0.58
N ILE A 6 -9.22 2.30 -0.46
CA ILE A 6 -7.78 2.47 -0.34
C ILE A 6 -7.26 3.29 -1.52
N THR A 7 -6.30 4.17 -1.28
CA THR A 7 -5.71 5.02 -2.31
C THR A 7 -4.21 4.77 -2.49
N PHE A 8 -3.73 4.89 -3.72
CA PHE A 8 -2.31 4.76 -4.06
C PHE A 8 -1.86 5.95 -4.91
N PHE A 9 -0.60 6.34 -4.81
CA PHE A 9 -0.04 7.33 -5.73
C PHE A 9 -0.16 6.87 -7.17
N GLN A 10 -0.42 7.83 -8.07
CA GLN A 10 -0.58 7.58 -9.50
C GLN A 10 0.60 6.78 -10.10
N ARG A 11 1.83 7.00 -9.62
CA ARG A 11 3.03 6.25 -10.08
C ARG A 11 2.93 4.74 -9.87
N PHE A 12 2.16 4.28 -8.89
CA PHE A 12 1.95 2.85 -8.62
C PHE A 12 0.80 2.24 -9.42
N GLN A 13 0.01 3.06 -10.11
CA GLN A 13 -1.14 2.60 -10.87
C GLN A 13 -0.71 1.51 -11.88
N ASP A 14 0.31 1.77 -12.68
CA ASP A 14 0.80 0.82 -13.69
C ASP A 14 1.44 -0.43 -13.08
N ASP A 15 2.10 -0.29 -11.92
CA ASP A 15 2.71 -1.42 -11.21
C ASP A 15 1.66 -2.34 -10.58
N ILE A 16 0.57 -1.78 -10.05
CA ILE A 16 -0.57 -2.54 -9.52
C ILE A 16 -1.34 -3.21 -10.65
N LEU A 17 -1.61 -2.47 -11.74
CA LEU A 17 -2.30 -3.00 -12.92
C LEU A 17 -1.50 -4.13 -13.58
N ALA A 18 -0.17 -4.02 -13.61
CA ALA A 18 0.72 -5.06 -14.12
C ALA A 18 1.00 -6.20 -13.13
N GLY A 19 0.51 -6.12 -11.88
CA GLY A 19 0.78 -7.11 -10.84
C GLY A 19 2.23 -7.16 -10.37
N ARG A 20 3.03 -6.11 -10.65
CA ARG A 20 4.40 -5.96 -10.14
C ARG A 20 4.41 -5.55 -8.67
N LYS A 21 3.42 -4.75 -8.28
CA LYS A 21 3.21 -4.33 -6.89
C LYS A 21 2.09 -5.15 -6.27
N THR A 22 2.47 -6.02 -5.33
CA THR A 22 1.57 -6.94 -4.64
C THR A 22 1.46 -6.65 -3.14
N ILE A 23 2.20 -5.69 -2.62
CA ILE A 23 2.14 -5.29 -1.21
C ILE A 23 1.92 -3.78 -1.07
N THR A 24 1.33 -3.37 0.05
CA THR A 24 1.19 -1.96 0.46
C THR A 24 1.41 -1.82 1.95
N LEU A 25 1.98 -0.69 2.38
CA LEU A 25 2.15 -0.33 3.78
C LEU A 25 1.06 0.66 4.22
N ARG A 26 0.48 0.40 5.39
CA ARG A 26 -0.65 1.13 5.97
C ARG A 26 -0.42 1.42 7.45
N ASP A 27 -1.12 2.40 8.00
CA ASP A 27 -1.10 2.69 9.44
C ASP A 27 -2.04 1.76 10.23
N ALA A 28 -2.13 1.98 11.54
CA ALA A 28 -3.04 1.23 12.39
C ALA A 28 -4.52 1.49 12.09
N ALA A 29 -4.89 2.67 11.57
CA ALA A 29 -6.27 2.99 11.23
C ALA A 29 -6.76 2.15 10.04
N GLU A 30 -5.89 1.92 9.07
CA GLU A 30 -6.12 1.08 7.89
C GLU A 30 -5.72 -0.40 8.09
N SER A 31 -5.45 -0.82 9.33
CA SER A 31 -5.08 -2.22 9.64
C SER A 31 -6.27 -3.20 9.68
N HIS A 32 -7.50 -2.71 9.56
CA HIS A 32 -8.71 -3.49 9.75
C HIS A 32 -9.02 -4.46 8.60
N PHE A 33 -8.31 -4.35 7.48
CA PHE A 33 -8.45 -5.23 6.33
C PHE A 33 -7.99 -6.66 6.64
N LYS A 34 -8.69 -7.64 6.08
CA LYS A 34 -8.43 -9.07 6.29
C LYS A 34 -8.24 -9.78 4.97
N ALA A 35 -7.51 -10.89 5.01
CA ALA A 35 -7.41 -11.81 3.87
C ALA A 35 -8.80 -12.19 3.35
N GLY A 36 -9.02 -12.03 2.05
CA GLY A 36 -10.30 -12.20 1.37
C GLY A 36 -11.08 -10.91 1.14
N ASP A 37 -10.72 -9.80 1.78
CA ASP A 37 -11.40 -8.52 1.56
C ASP A 37 -11.15 -7.99 0.15
N VAL A 38 -12.20 -7.43 -0.45
CA VAL A 38 -12.15 -6.83 -1.79
C VAL A 38 -12.17 -5.32 -1.63
N LEU A 39 -11.08 -4.67 -2.02
CA LEU A 39 -10.85 -3.25 -1.81
C LEU A 39 -10.89 -2.50 -3.14
N ARG A 40 -11.68 -1.44 -3.17
CA ARG A 40 -11.74 -0.49 -4.28
C ARG A 40 -10.54 0.45 -4.21
N VAL A 41 -9.74 0.47 -5.27
CA VAL A 41 -8.49 1.23 -5.33
C VAL A 41 -8.67 2.54 -6.09
N GLY A 42 -8.34 3.64 -5.43
CA GLY A 42 -8.31 5.00 -5.97
C GLY A 42 -6.90 5.58 -6.11
N ARG A 43 -6.77 6.63 -6.90
CA ARG A 43 -5.56 7.46 -6.93
C ARG A 43 -5.56 8.43 -5.75
N TYR A 44 -4.41 8.62 -5.12
CA TYR A 44 -4.27 9.52 -3.97
C TYR A 44 -4.49 10.99 -4.37
N GLU A 45 -4.12 11.38 -5.59
CA GLU A 45 -4.14 12.76 -6.07
C GLU A 45 -5.55 13.30 -6.39
N ASP A 46 -6.44 12.45 -6.90
CA ASP A 46 -7.78 12.85 -7.38
C ASP A 46 -8.92 11.91 -6.94
N ASP A 47 -8.64 10.94 -6.07
CA ASP A 47 -9.55 9.86 -5.66
C ASP A 47 -10.15 9.09 -6.86
N GLY A 48 -9.45 9.11 -7.99
CA GLY A 48 -9.88 8.45 -9.21
C GLY A 48 -9.77 6.94 -9.07
N TYR A 49 -10.92 6.25 -9.06
CA TYR A 49 -10.96 4.78 -9.10
C TYR A 49 -10.23 4.26 -10.35
N PHE A 50 -9.36 3.27 -10.17
CA PHE A 50 -8.68 2.62 -11.29
C PHE A 50 -8.77 1.10 -11.30
N CYS A 51 -8.74 0.43 -10.15
CA CYS A 51 -8.90 -1.03 -10.10
C CYS A 51 -9.47 -1.52 -8.77
N THR A 52 -9.78 -2.81 -8.72
CA THR A 52 -10.17 -3.49 -7.49
C THR A 52 -9.13 -4.57 -7.18
N ILE A 53 -8.75 -4.68 -5.92
CA ILE A 53 -7.78 -5.66 -5.43
C ILE A 53 -8.44 -6.56 -4.38
N ARG A 54 -7.89 -7.75 -4.21
CA ARG A 54 -8.24 -8.65 -3.11
C ARG A 54 -7.06 -8.79 -2.18
N VAL A 55 -7.30 -8.66 -0.88
CA VAL A 55 -6.29 -8.90 0.15
C VAL A 55 -6.01 -10.40 0.24
N VAL A 56 -4.74 -10.76 0.15
CA VAL A 56 -4.25 -12.14 0.25
C VAL A 56 -3.75 -12.42 1.66
N ALA A 57 -2.98 -11.50 2.24
CA ALA A 57 -2.42 -11.64 3.57
C ALA A 57 -2.14 -10.28 4.22
N THR A 58 -1.98 -10.27 5.54
CA THR A 58 -1.64 -9.07 6.30
C THR A 58 -0.51 -9.39 7.28
N SER A 59 0.51 -8.56 7.31
CA SER A 59 1.68 -8.64 8.20
C SER A 59 1.95 -7.28 8.83
N THR A 60 2.84 -7.22 9.84
CA THR A 60 3.25 -5.97 10.48
C THR A 60 4.75 -5.76 10.36
N VAL A 61 5.17 -4.53 10.09
CA VAL A 61 6.57 -4.12 9.97
C VAL A 61 6.74 -2.77 10.65
N THR A 62 7.91 -2.50 11.23
CA THR A 62 8.24 -1.16 11.78
C THR A 62 9.24 -0.45 10.88
N LEU A 63 9.32 0.88 11.00
CA LEU A 63 10.28 1.72 10.28
C LEU A 63 11.74 1.22 10.44
N ASP A 64 12.07 0.68 11.62
CA ASP A 64 13.38 0.10 11.91
C ASP A 64 13.63 -1.24 11.21
N THR A 65 12.58 -2.03 10.98
CA THR A 65 12.65 -3.33 10.29
C THR A 65 12.52 -3.23 8.77
N LEU A 66 12.16 -2.05 8.24
CA LEU A 66 12.20 -1.77 6.82
C LEU A 66 13.64 -1.94 6.30
N ASN A 67 13.75 -2.72 5.24
CA ASN A 67 15.02 -3.08 4.62
C ASN A 67 14.90 -2.96 3.09
N GLU A 68 16.00 -3.15 2.40
CA GLU A 68 16.03 -3.03 0.93
C GLU A 68 15.11 -4.03 0.21
N ARG A 69 14.78 -5.18 0.81
CA ARG A 69 13.80 -6.11 0.20
C ARG A 69 12.41 -5.49 0.16
N HIS A 70 11.98 -4.87 1.25
CA HIS A 70 10.70 -4.15 1.27
C HIS A 70 10.68 -3.04 0.23
N ALA A 71 11.78 -2.30 0.10
CA ALA A 71 11.91 -1.26 -0.91
C ALA A 71 11.88 -1.81 -2.35
N GLN A 72 12.54 -2.93 -2.62
CA GLN A 72 12.47 -3.60 -3.92
C GLN A 72 11.07 -4.08 -4.27
N GLN A 73 10.33 -4.64 -3.31
CA GLN A 73 8.92 -5.05 -3.51
C GLN A 73 8.00 -3.85 -3.78
N GLU A 74 8.37 -2.69 -3.25
CA GLU A 74 7.73 -1.40 -3.47
C GLU A 74 8.26 -0.68 -4.74
N ASN A 75 9.17 -1.31 -5.50
CA ASN A 75 9.82 -0.76 -6.69
C ASN A 75 10.52 0.60 -6.44
N MET A 76 11.17 0.75 -5.28
CA MET A 76 11.86 1.98 -4.89
C MET A 76 13.10 1.71 -4.03
N THR A 77 13.86 2.77 -3.73
CA THR A 77 14.98 2.68 -2.77
C THR A 77 14.49 2.76 -1.33
N LEU A 78 15.25 2.23 -0.37
CA LEU A 78 14.89 2.29 1.05
C LEU A 78 14.74 3.72 1.55
N ALA A 79 15.55 4.65 1.05
CA ALA A 79 15.45 6.08 1.35
C ALA A 79 14.11 6.66 0.88
N GLN A 80 13.74 6.41 -0.38
CA GLN A 80 12.44 6.85 -0.92
C GLN A 80 11.27 6.22 -0.17
N LEU A 81 11.35 4.94 0.18
CA LEU A 81 10.29 4.28 0.96
C LEU A 81 10.11 4.96 2.31
N ARG A 82 11.20 5.28 2.99
CA ARG A 82 11.17 5.99 4.28
C ARG A 82 10.63 7.41 4.15
N GLU A 83 11.04 8.15 3.11
CA GLU A 83 10.51 9.50 2.85
C GLU A 83 9.01 9.49 2.62
N VAL A 84 8.53 8.59 1.76
CA VAL A 84 7.10 8.45 1.44
C VAL A 84 6.30 8.06 2.67
N ILE A 85 6.81 7.11 3.46
CA ILE A 85 6.17 6.70 4.72
C ILE A 85 6.14 7.86 5.71
N ALA A 86 7.24 8.61 5.85
CA ALA A 86 7.31 9.75 6.76
C ALA A 86 6.43 10.93 6.31
N GLU A 87 6.21 11.08 5.00
CA GLU A 87 5.33 12.12 4.44
C GLU A 87 3.85 11.80 4.69
N ILE A 88 3.46 10.53 4.57
CA ILE A 88 2.07 10.09 4.77
C ILE A 88 1.76 9.88 6.26
N TYR A 89 2.70 9.31 7.01
CA TYR A 89 2.54 8.91 8.40
C TYR A 89 3.72 9.40 9.27
N PRO A 90 3.83 10.71 9.53
CA PRO A 90 4.96 11.29 10.25
C PRO A 90 5.07 10.83 11.72
N GLU A 91 3.97 10.39 12.32
CA GLU A 91 3.91 10.00 13.75
C GLU A 91 3.89 8.49 13.96
N GLU A 92 3.74 7.69 12.90
CA GLU A 92 3.64 6.23 13.00
C GLU A 92 5.01 5.56 12.98
N LYS A 93 5.16 4.57 13.84
CA LYS A 93 6.38 3.74 13.94
C LYS A 93 6.15 2.32 13.48
N GLN A 94 4.89 1.89 13.44
CA GLN A 94 4.47 0.55 13.04
C GLN A 94 3.53 0.67 11.84
N PHE A 95 3.79 -0.17 10.85
CA PHE A 95 3.05 -0.25 9.60
C PHE A 95 2.51 -1.66 9.41
N TYR A 96 1.37 -1.73 8.74
CA TYR A 96 0.71 -2.96 8.37
C TYR A 96 0.97 -3.19 6.89
N VAL A 97 1.66 -4.27 6.59
CA VAL A 97 1.89 -4.73 5.22
C VAL A 97 0.68 -5.54 4.79
N ILE A 98 -0.04 -5.06 3.80
CA ILE A 98 -1.16 -5.77 3.20
C ILE A 98 -0.68 -6.31 1.87
N GLU A 99 -0.65 -7.63 1.76
CA GLU A 99 -0.44 -8.33 0.51
C GLU A 99 -1.78 -8.45 -0.20
N PHE A 100 -1.79 -8.10 -1.48
CA PHE A 100 -2.98 -8.09 -2.31
C PHE A 100 -2.65 -8.56 -3.72
N GLU A 101 -3.69 -9.00 -4.41
CA GLU A 101 -3.66 -9.34 -5.81
C GLU A 101 -4.72 -8.56 -6.58
N LYS A 102 -4.41 -8.18 -7.82
CA LYS A 102 -5.37 -7.54 -8.71
C LYS A 102 -6.42 -8.55 -9.13
N LEU A 103 -7.70 -8.17 -9.02
CA LEU A 103 -8.82 -8.94 -9.58
C LEU A 103 -9.00 -8.69 -11.10
#